data_AF-A0A0S6WXJ3-F1
#
_entry.id   AF-A0A0S6WXJ3-F1
#
_cell.length_a   1.000
_cell.length_b   1.000
_cell.length_c   1.000
_cell.angle_alpha   90.00
_cell.angle_beta   90.00
_cell.angle_gamma   90.00
#
_symmetry.space_group_name_H-M   'P 1'
#
loop_
_entity.id
_entity.type
_entity.pdbx_description
1 polymer ?
#
loop_
_entity_poly.entity_id
_entity_poly.type
_entity_poly.pdbx_seq_one_letter_code
_entity_poly.pdbx_strand_id
1 'polypeptide(L)'
;MARATPHFESAPFDIHELAREQEGTGTRLGPHQNHVTALRRTRQILAAGHPGPIFEARFDHEGLVADVDLLIRDPLAPGRWRLHAVLRTTKPKPQHVARLAAQMWIVEQCGLPISRARIRHIAPDFVLDTPGEYRGLFTDTDVTASARAQQSDMADLLGEARRIVAGPEPDCPTGPHCRKPAPCPFAAHCQALEDAPEWPVTLLPDGGGRKWARKGVWDLLELDAATMAKPREARIVAATQSGTPFHDAQGARRAMGSWNCPRAWLDFETIAASVPLWAGTRPYQQVPFQFSLHLEQADGTVTHHQYLCVDGSDPRPGCAEALARTIPPNATIIAYNAGFERAILRALARQVPAFEAPLMALAERTVDLLPVTRNHWYHRDQRGSWSIKAVLPTIAPELAYTQLAVQDGAMAQDSFLEASSPATSPERRRALEEALRAYCTRDTWAMVVLARRLAAPQEGNAND
;
A
#
# COMPACT_ATOMS: atom_id res chain seq x y z
N MET A 1 -17.94 5.73 -16.54
CA MET A 1 -17.51 4.49 -15.85
C MET A 1 -16.03 4.61 -15.52
N ALA A 2 -15.71 5.22 -14.37
CA ALA A 2 -14.34 5.27 -13.87
C ALA A 2 -13.96 3.86 -13.37
N ARG A 3 -13.00 3.21 -14.03
CA ARG A 3 -12.33 2.04 -13.46
C ARG A 3 -11.49 2.55 -12.29
N ALA A 4 -11.99 2.37 -11.08
CA ALA A 4 -11.16 2.46 -9.89
C ALA A 4 -10.25 1.22 -9.85
N THR A 5 -9.17 1.24 -10.64
CA THR A 5 -8.07 0.32 -10.43
C THR A 5 -7.32 0.79 -9.18
N PRO A 6 -7.11 -0.05 -8.16
CA PRO A 6 -6.20 0.32 -7.08
C PRO A 6 -4.81 0.55 -7.69
N HIS A 7 -4.23 1.72 -7.43
CA HIS A 7 -2.89 2.14 -7.81
C HIS A 7 -1.84 1.06 -7.48
N PHE A 8 -1.51 0.23 -8.47
CA PHE A 8 -0.31 -0.61 -8.61
C PHE A 8 -0.10 -0.95 -10.11
N GLU A 9 -0.42 0.00 -11.00
CA GLU A 9 -0.21 -0.14 -12.46
C GLU A 9 1.22 0.23 -12.89
N SER A 10 2.04 0.77 -11.98
CA SER A 10 3.42 1.22 -12.21
C SER A 10 4.48 0.12 -12.09
N ALA A 11 4.10 -1.15 -11.96
CA ALA A 11 5.09 -2.24 -11.92
C ALA A 11 5.85 -2.30 -13.27
N PRO A 12 7.17 -2.56 -13.29
CA PRO A 12 7.97 -2.61 -14.52
C PRO A 12 7.55 -3.78 -15.45
N PHE A 13 6.69 -4.68 -14.95
CA PHE A 13 6.19 -5.85 -15.65
C PHE A 13 4.66 -5.89 -15.67
N ASP A 14 4.09 -6.11 -16.86
CA ASP A 14 2.70 -6.51 -17.05
C ASP A 14 2.55 -8.01 -16.72
N ILE A 15 1.92 -8.33 -15.59
CA ILE A 15 1.67 -9.73 -15.21
C ILE A 15 0.75 -10.45 -16.19
N HIS A 16 -0.09 -9.73 -16.92
CA HIS A 16 -0.93 -10.35 -17.95
C HIS A 16 -0.06 -10.78 -19.13
N GLU A 17 1.00 -10.03 -19.47
CA GLU A 17 1.98 -10.43 -20.48
C GLU A 17 2.73 -11.68 -20.09
N LEU A 18 3.33 -11.71 -18.89
CA LEU A 18 4.02 -12.88 -18.39
C LEU A 18 3.10 -14.11 -18.31
N ALA A 19 1.84 -13.93 -17.89
CA ALA A 19 0.88 -15.01 -17.82
C ALA A 19 0.51 -15.57 -19.21
N ARG A 20 0.48 -14.72 -20.25
CA ARG A 20 0.24 -15.14 -21.64
C ARG A 20 1.43 -15.91 -22.20
N GLU A 21 2.65 -15.42 -21.99
CA GLU A 21 3.87 -16.08 -22.46
C GLU A 21 3.99 -17.52 -21.92
N GLN A 22 3.53 -17.75 -20.69
CA GLN A 22 3.50 -19.07 -20.08
C GLN A 22 2.44 -20.02 -20.66
N GLU A 23 1.41 -19.50 -21.36
CA GLU A 23 0.44 -20.32 -22.10
C GLU A 23 0.88 -20.65 -23.52
N GLY A 24 1.98 -20.06 -24.00
CA GLY A 24 2.52 -20.25 -25.34
C GLY A 24 1.79 -19.43 -26.41
N THR A 25 1.84 -19.90 -27.66
CA THR A 25 1.31 -19.17 -28.83
C THR A 25 -0.22 -19.12 -28.80
N GLY A 26 -0.78 -17.93 -28.53
CA GLY A 26 -2.22 -17.67 -28.55
C GLY A 26 -2.57 -16.36 -29.25
N THR A 27 -3.86 -16.08 -29.39
CA THR A 27 -4.33 -14.84 -30.06
C THR A 27 -4.71 -13.79 -29.05
N ARG A 28 -3.99 -12.66 -29.03
CA ARG A 28 -4.29 -11.50 -28.19
C ARG A 28 -5.31 -10.57 -28.86
N LEU A 29 -6.41 -10.27 -28.17
CA LEU A 29 -7.45 -9.38 -28.70
C LEU A 29 -7.30 -7.92 -28.24
N GLY A 30 -6.52 -7.66 -27.18
CA GLY A 30 -6.12 -6.33 -26.75
C GLY A 30 -7.16 -5.65 -25.83
N PRO A 31 -6.76 -5.04 -24.70
CA PRO A 31 -7.71 -4.36 -23.82
C PRO A 31 -8.08 -2.94 -24.29
N HIS A 32 -7.32 -2.38 -25.25
CA HIS A 32 -7.42 -0.98 -25.71
C HIS A 32 -8.25 -0.77 -26.98
N GLN A 33 -8.96 -1.79 -27.46
CA GLN A 33 -9.94 -1.61 -28.53
C GLN A 33 -11.25 -1.07 -27.97
N ASN A 34 -11.95 -0.22 -28.74
CA ASN A 34 -13.32 0.16 -28.39
C ASN A 34 -14.19 -1.10 -28.18
N HIS A 35 -15.17 -1.01 -27.28
CA HIS A 35 -15.98 -2.14 -26.83
C HIS A 35 -16.51 -3.01 -27.98
N VAL A 36 -17.06 -2.36 -29.01
CA VAL A 36 -17.63 -2.97 -30.21
C VAL A 36 -16.59 -3.80 -30.98
N THR A 37 -15.36 -3.29 -31.14
CA THR A 37 -14.32 -3.99 -31.90
C THR A 37 -13.82 -5.22 -31.17
N ALA A 38 -13.61 -5.15 -29.85
CA ALA A 38 -13.19 -6.30 -29.05
C ALA A 38 -14.22 -7.44 -29.07
N LEU A 39 -15.53 -7.12 -28.95
CA LEU A 39 -16.61 -8.10 -29.06
C LEU A 39 -16.63 -8.78 -30.44
N ARG A 40 -16.58 -7.97 -31.51
CA ARG A 40 -16.59 -8.48 -32.88
C ARG A 40 -15.41 -9.42 -33.14
N ARG A 41 -14.19 -9.05 -32.73
CA ARG A 41 -13.00 -9.90 -32.91
C ARG A 41 -13.10 -11.20 -32.12
N THR A 42 -13.61 -11.14 -30.89
CA THR A 42 -13.83 -12.34 -30.06
C THR A 42 -14.80 -13.31 -30.77
N ARG A 43 -15.94 -12.81 -31.25
CA ARG A 43 -16.92 -13.61 -32.01
C ARG A 43 -16.34 -14.23 -33.28
N GLN A 44 -15.57 -13.46 -34.06
CA GLN A 44 -14.95 -13.94 -35.30
C GLN A 44 -13.97 -15.10 -35.06
N ILE A 45 -13.11 -14.98 -34.05
CA ILE A 45 -12.09 -15.99 -33.74
C ILE A 45 -12.72 -17.27 -33.20
N LEU A 46 -13.75 -17.14 -32.37
CA LEU A 46 -14.51 -18.28 -31.86
C LEU A 46 -15.27 -18.99 -32.99
N ALA A 47 -15.94 -18.24 -33.87
CA ALA A 47 -16.64 -18.80 -35.03
C ALA A 47 -15.70 -19.50 -36.02
N ALA A 48 -14.46 -19.02 -36.15
CA ALA A 48 -13.42 -19.66 -36.95
C ALA A 48 -12.83 -20.94 -36.31
N GLY A 49 -13.28 -21.32 -35.11
CA GLY A 49 -12.83 -22.55 -34.45
C GLY A 49 -11.40 -22.50 -33.92
N HIS A 50 -10.89 -21.31 -33.57
CA HIS A 50 -9.49 -21.09 -33.19
C HIS A 50 -8.92 -22.18 -32.24
N PRO A 51 -7.80 -22.84 -32.58
CA PRO A 51 -7.33 -24.01 -31.84
C PRO A 51 -6.55 -23.68 -30.57
N GLY A 52 -6.03 -22.46 -30.44
CA GLY A 52 -5.16 -22.05 -29.33
C GLY A 52 -5.85 -21.25 -28.23
N PRO A 53 -5.08 -20.81 -27.21
CA PRO A 53 -5.52 -19.84 -26.21
C PRO A 53 -5.95 -18.51 -26.86
N ILE A 54 -6.99 -17.89 -26.31
CA ILE A 54 -7.42 -16.53 -26.65
C ILE A 54 -7.17 -15.67 -25.41
N PHE A 55 -6.47 -14.56 -25.60
CA PHE A 55 -6.12 -13.65 -24.52
C PHE A 55 -6.93 -12.35 -24.61
N GLU A 56 -7.38 -11.86 -23.46
CA GLU A 56 -8.16 -10.63 -23.32
C GLU A 56 -9.47 -10.67 -24.16
N ALA A 57 -10.16 -11.82 -24.12
CA ALA A 57 -11.42 -12.02 -24.83
C ALA A 57 -12.55 -11.23 -24.17
N ARG A 58 -13.44 -10.63 -24.99
CA ARG A 58 -14.57 -9.84 -24.50
C ARG A 58 -15.90 -10.47 -24.86
N PHE A 59 -16.79 -10.53 -23.88
CA PHE A 59 -18.17 -11.00 -24.02
C PHE A 59 -19.14 -9.97 -23.47
N ASP A 60 -20.35 -9.96 -24.00
CA ASP A 60 -21.45 -9.16 -23.48
C ASP A 60 -22.72 -10.00 -23.40
N HIS A 61 -23.49 -9.77 -22.36
CA HIS A 61 -24.81 -10.35 -22.20
C HIS A 61 -25.65 -9.39 -21.36
N GLU A 62 -26.82 -8.99 -21.88
CA GLU A 62 -27.80 -8.22 -21.12
C GLU A 62 -27.26 -6.90 -20.51
N GLY A 63 -26.33 -6.25 -21.21
CA GLY A 63 -25.69 -5.01 -20.78
C GLY A 63 -24.52 -5.22 -19.79
N LEU A 64 -24.25 -6.47 -19.39
CA LEU A 64 -23.04 -6.84 -18.66
C LEU A 64 -21.90 -7.14 -19.63
N VAL A 65 -20.67 -6.84 -19.20
CA VAL A 65 -19.46 -7.07 -20.00
C VAL A 65 -18.48 -7.91 -19.20
N ALA A 66 -17.96 -8.97 -19.81
CA ALA A 66 -16.89 -9.79 -19.27
C ALA A 66 -15.62 -9.64 -20.10
N ASP A 67 -14.57 -9.12 -19.48
CA ASP A 67 -13.20 -9.18 -19.98
C ASP A 67 -12.50 -10.39 -19.37
N VAL A 68 -12.20 -11.41 -20.18
CA VAL A 68 -11.56 -12.66 -19.77
C VAL A 68 -10.07 -12.58 -20.09
N ASP A 69 -9.22 -12.70 -19.07
CA ASP A 69 -7.77 -12.56 -19.24
C ASP A 69 -7.21 -13.69 -20.12
N LEU A 70 -7.49 -14.95 -19.75
CA LEU A 70 -7.11 -16.14 -20.54
C LEU A 70 -8.32 -17.06 -20.75
N LEU A 71 -8.65 -17.31 -22.00
CA LEU A 71 -9.67 -18.26 -22.43
C LEU A 71 -8.98 -19.40 -23.19
N ILE A 72 -8.90 -20.58 -22.57
CA ILE A 72 -8.04 -21.68 -23.03
C ILE A 72 -8.88 -22.93 -23.26
N ARG A 73 -8.63 -23.70 -24.31
CA ARG A 73 -9.32 -24.98 -24.50
C ARG A 73 -9.00 -25.95 -23.35
N ASP A 74 -9.98 -26.74 -22.94
CA ASP A 74 -9.76 -27.77 -21.93
C ASP A 74 -9.26 -29.07 -22.60
N PRO A 75 -7.99 -29.47 -22.39
CA PRO A 75 -7.48 -30.72 -22.96
C PRO A 75 -8.17 -31.96 -22.36
N LEU A 76 -8.78 -31.83 -21.17
CA LEU A 76 -9.47 -32.93 -20.48
C LEU A 76 -10.98 -32.96 -20.76
N ALA A 77 -11.51 -31.95 -21.45
CA ALA A 77 -12.92 -31.87 -21.81
C ALA A 77 -13.08 -31.29 -23.23
N PRO A 78 -13.00 -32.13 -24.27
CA PRO A 78 -13.11 -31.69 -25.66
C PRO A 78 -14.34 -30.82 -25.91
N GLY A 79 -14.14 -29.72 -26.63
CA GLY A 79 -15.20 -28.75 -26.93
C GLY A 79 -15.51 -27.75 -25.81
N ARG A 80 -14.89 -27.88 -24.63
CA ARG A 80 -15.06 -26.95 -23.51
C ARG A 80 -13.85 -26.04 -23.31
N TRP A 81 -14.09 -24.95 -22.58
CA TRP A 81 -13.09 -23.93 -22.28
C TRP A 81 -12.81 -23.81 -20.79
N ARG A 82 -11.60 -23.41 -20.46
CA ARG A 82 -11.15 -22.98 -19.15
C ARG A 82 -11.01 -21.46 -19.17
N LEU A 83 -11.51 -20.83 -18.12
CA LEU A 83 -11.46 -19.38 -17.93
C LEU A 83 -10.50 -19.10 -16.78
N HIS A 84 -9.44 -18.33 -17.03
CA HIS A 84 -8.51 -17.91 -15.99
C HIS A 84 -8.57 -16.38 -15.82
N ALA A 85 -8.72 -15.92 -14.57
CA ALA A 85 -8.46 -14.53 -14.20
C ALA A 85 -7.05 -14.41 -13.61
N VAL A 86 -6.25 -13.49 -14.15
CA VAL A 86 -4.86 -13.27 -13.73
C VAL A 86 -4.81 -12.11 -12.75
N LEU A 87 -4.29 -12.35 -11.54
CA LEU A 87 -4.27 -11.38 -10.45
C LEU A 87 -2.89 -11.27 -9.82
N ARG A 88 -2.47 -10.06 -9.44
CA ARG A 88 -1.20 -9.82 -8.74
C ARG A 88 -1.18 -10.43 -7.32
N THR A 89 -2.34 -10.73 -6.73
CA THR A 89 -2.41 -11.26 -5.36
C THR A 89 -1.72 -12.62 -5.20
N THR A 90 -1.39 -13.01 -3.96
CA THR A 90 -0.80 -14.33 -3.66
C THR A 90 -1.79 -15.42 -3.29
N LYS A 91 -3.08 -15.08 -3.27
CA LYS A 91 -4.19 -16.02 -3.08
C LYS A 91 -5.51 -15.43 -3.56
N PRO A 92 -6.48 -16.27 -3.94
CA PRO A 92 -7.85 -15.83 -4.19
C PRO A 92 -8.47 -15.14 -2.98
N LYS A 93 -9.34 -14.16 -3.24
CA LYS A 93 -10.19 -13.51 -2.25
C LYS A 93 -11.66 -13.68 -2.67
N PRO A 94 -12.64 -13.60 -1.74
CA PRO A 94 -14.05 -13.80 -2.08
C PRO A 94 -14.54 -12.95 -3.27
N GLN A 95 -14.12 -11.68 -3.34
CA GLN A 95 -14.47 -10.79 -4.45
C GLN A 95 -13.88 -11.22 -5.80
N HIS A 96 -12.74 -11.91 -5.81
CA HIS A 96 -12.17 -12.45 -7.05
C HIS A 96 -13.02 -13.61 -7.57
N VAL A 97 -13.48 -14.48 -6.67
CA VAL A 97 -14.37 -15.60 -7.01
C VAL A 97 -15.70 -15.06 -7.55
N ALA A 98 -16.29 -14.06 -6.89
CA ALA A 98 -17.52 -13.43 -7.35
C ALA A 98 -17.38 -12.78 -8.74
N ARG A 99 -16.27 -12.06 -8.98
CA ARG A 99 -15.97 -11.51 -10.32
C ARG A 99 -15.86 -12.63 -11.36
N LEU A 100 -15.17 -13.72 -11.04
CA LEU A 100 -14.98 -14.84 -11.96
C LEU A 100 -16.29 -15.59 -12.24
N ALA A 101 -17.16 -15.73 -11.23
CA ALA A 101 -18.48 -16.32 -11.36
C ALA A 101 -19.36 -15.53 -12.34
N ALA A 102 -19.37 -14.19 -12.21
CA ALA A 102 -20.07 -13.31 -13.13
C ALA A 102 -19.50 -13.41 -14.56
N GLN A 103 -18.17 -13.39 -14.72
CA GLN A 103 -17.52 -13.56 -16.03
C GLN A 103 -17.89 -14.92 -16.66
N MET A 104 -17.79 -15.99 -15.89
CA MET A 104 -18.13 -17.35 -16.33
C MET A 104 -19.60 -17.43 -16.76
N TRP A 105 -20.52 -16.83 -16.01
CA TRP A 105 -21.94 -16.79 -16.35
C TRP A 105 -22.18 -16.05 -17.67
N ILE A 106 -21.63 -14.84 -17.85
CA ILE A 106 -21.75 -14.05 -19.08
C ILE A 106 -21.23 -14.85 -20.29
N VAL A 107 -20.11 -15.55 -20.15
CA VAL A 107 -19.52 -16.36 -21.21
C VAL A 107 -20.39 -17.57 -21.56
N GLU A 108 -20.96 -18.24 -20.56
CA GLU A 108 -21.89 -19.35 -20.77
C GLU A 108 -23.20 -18.88 -21.43
N GLN A 109 -23.72 -17.70 -21.08
CA GLN A 109 -24.87 -17.09 -21.76
C GLN A 109 -24.57 -16.69 -23.21
N CYS A 110 -23.30 -16.48 -23.56
CA CYS A 110 -22.86 -16.33 -24.95
C CYS A 110 -22.75 -17.66 -25.72
N GLY A 111 -23.11 -18.79 -25.10
CA GLY A 111 -23.09 -20.11 -25.72
C GLY A 111 -21.74 -20.84 -25.64
N LEU A 112 -20.78 -20.35 -24.84
CA LEU A 112 -19.49 -21.02 -24.67
C LEU A 112 -19.50 -21.94 -23.43
N PRO A 113 -19.36 -23.26 -23.59
CA PRO A 113 -19.36 -24.17 -22.46
C PRO A 113 -18.05 -24.07 -21.68
N ILE A 114 -18.12 -23.57 -20.45
CA ILE A 114 -16.98 -23.52 -19.53
C ILE A 114 -16.91 -24.82 -18.73
N SER A 115 -15.74 -25.46 -18.69
CA SER A 115 -15.47 -26.62 -17.83
C SER A 115 -14.81 -26.22 -16.51
N ARG A 116 -13.92 -25.23 -16.53
CA ARG A 116 -13.17 -24.78 -15.35
C ARG A 116 -13.04 -23.27 -15.27
N ALA A 117 -13.13 -22.74 -14.07
CA ALA A 117 -12.82 -21.36 -13.72
C ALA A 117 -11.68 -21.33 -12.70
N ARG A 118 -10.59 -20.65 -13.05
CA ARG A 118 -9.37 -20.58 -12.24
C ARG A 118 -8.96 -19.16 -11.96
N ILE A 119 -8.41 -18.95 -10.78
CA ILE A 119 -7.70 -17.71 -10.46
C ILE A 119 -6.22 -18.03 -10.56
N ARG A 120 -5.56 -17.43 -11.55
CA ARG A 120 -4.10 -17.41 -11.68
C ARG A 120 -3.54 -16.29 -10.83
N HIS A 121 -2.69 -16.62 -9.88
CA HIS A 121 -2.19 -15.68 -8.89
C HIS A 121 -0.70 -15.92 -8.61
N ILE A 122 -0.03 -14.96 -7.97
CA ILE A 122 1.43 -14.99 -7.80
C ILE A 122 1.80 -16.02 -6.72
N ALA A 123 2.69 -16.96 -7.06
CA ALA A 123 3.21 -17.95 -6.13
C ALA A 123 4.07 -17.25 -5.04
N PRO A 124 3.67 -17.25 -3.76
CA PRO A 124 4.36 -16.50 -2.71
C PRO A 124 5.74 -17.08 -2.33
N ASP A 125 5.97 -18.34 -2.68
CA ASP A 125 7.21 -19.10 -2.49
C ASP A 125 8.13 -19.06 -3.72
N PHE A 126 7.70 -18.43 -4.82
CA PHE A 126 8.57 -18.20 -5.97
C PHE A 126 9.80 -17.38 -5.56
N VAL A 127 10.98 -17.85 -5.96
CA VAL A 127 12.24 -17.12 -5.82
C VAL A 127 12.83 -16.99 -7.22
N LEU A 128 13.12 -15.76 -7.63
CA LEU A 128 13.76 -15.50 -8.90
C LEU A 128 15.21 -15.99 -8.86
N ASP A 129 15.56 -16.93 -9.73
CA ASP A 129 16.94 -17.40 -9.88
C ASP A 129 17.67 -16.57 -10.94
N THR A 130 17.18 -16.62 -12.18
CA THR A 130 17.74 -15.86 -13.31
C THR A 130 16.77 -14.74 -13.74
N PRO A 131 17.20 -13.46 -13.73
CA PRO A 131 16.36 -12.36 -14.21
C PRO A 131 15.81 -12.59 -15.62
N GLY A 132 14.50 -12.38 -15.80
CA GLY A 132 13.79 -12.68 -17.05
C GLY A 132 13.19 -14.08 -17.12
N GLU A 133 13.59 -15.02 -16.25
CA GLU A 133 13.03 -16.37 -16.20
C GLU A 133 11.95 -16.50 -15.10
N TYR A 134 10.69 -16.30 -15.48
CA TYR A 134 9.56 -16.27 -14.53
C TYR A 134 8.75 -17.57 -14.49
N ARG A 135 9.30 -18.69 -14.97
CA ARG A 135 8.62 -19.98 -14.91
C ARG A 135 8.36 -20.36 -13.45
N GLY A 136 7.10 -20.61 -13.11
CA GLY A 136 6.68 -20.89 -11.73
C GLY A 136 6.26 -19.65 -10.92
N LEU A 137 6.33 -18.44 -11.50
CA LEU A 137 5.81 -17.22 -10.87
C LEU A 137 4.32 -17.29 -10.57
N PHE A 138 3.56 -18.01 -11.41
CA PHE A 138 2.12 -18.15 -11.28
C PHE A 138 1.72 -19.51 -10.74
N THR A 139 0.67 -19.53 -9.94
CA THR A 139 -0.07 -20.74 -9.55
C THR A 139 -1.56 -20.55 -9.79
N ASP A 140 -2.25 -21.62 -10.15
CA ASP A 140 -3.67 -21.61 -10.48
C ASP A 140 -4.48 -22.25 -9.36
N THR A 141 -5.46 -21.52 -8.82
CA THR A 141 -6.46 -22.08 -7.91
C THR A 141 -7.77 -22.31 -8.65
N ASP A 142 -8.22 -23.57 -8.67
CA ASP A 142 -9.52 -23.94 -9.22
C ASP A 142 -10.63 -23.49 -8.27
N VAL A 143 -11.52 -22.65 -8.79
CA VAL A 143 -12.66 -22.11 -8.03
C VAL A 143 -13.98 -22.44 -8.73
N THR A 144 -13.98 -23.44 -9.62
CA THR A 144 -15.13 -23.78 -10.46
C THR A 144 -16.39 -24.07 -9.64
N ALA A 145 -16.28 -24.89 -8.60
CA ALA A 145 -17.43 -25.24 -7.74
C ALA A 145 -18.01 -24.00 -7.03
N SER A 146 -17.14 -23.18 -6.43
CA SER A 146 -17.55 -21.95 -5.75
C SER A 146 -18.13 -20.92 -6.73
N ALA A 147 -17.56 -20.80 -7.93
CA ALA A 147 -18.05 -19.92 -8.97
C ALA A 147 -19.44 -20.36 -9.44
N ARG A 148 -19.64 -21.66 -9.72
CA ARG A 148 -20.96 -22.22 -10.12
C ARG A 148 -22.02 -22.02 -9.05
N ALA A 149 -21.69 -22.23 -7.77
CA ALA A 149 -22.64 -22.00 -6.68
C ALA A 149 -23.19 -20.56 -6.70
N GLN A 150 -22.34 -19.57 -6.99
CA GLN A 150 -22.72 -18.16 -7.08
C GLN A 150 -23.46 -17.78 -8.37
N GLN A 151 -23.46 -18.64 -9.40
CA GLN A 151 -24.20 -18.37 -10.64
C GLN A 151 -25.71 -18.55 -10.49
N SER A 152 -26.15 -19.41 -9.56
CA SER A 152 -27.58 -19.71 -9.37
C SER A 152 -28.41 -18.47 -9.07
N ASP A 153 -27.83 -17.47 -8.41
CA ASP A 153 -28.48 -16.21 -8.04
C ASP A 153 -28.17 -15.06 -9.02
N MET A 154 -27.45 -15.30 -10.12
CA MET A 154 -26.90 -14.20 -10.95
C MET A 154 -27.99 -13.40 -11.69
N ALA A 155 -29.03 -14.07 -12.18
CA ALA A 155 -30.15 -13.41 -12.84
C ALA A 155 -30.92 -12.51 -11.87
N ASP A 156 -31.16 -12.99 -10.64
CA ASP A 156 -31.83 -12.23 -9.59
C ASP A 156 -30.98 -11.05 -9.13
N LEU A 157 -29.66 -11.24 -8.98
CA LEU A 157 -28.68 -10.18 -8.70
C LEU A 157 -28.70 -9.10 -9.78
N LEU A 158 -28.77 -9.49 -11.06
CA LEU A 158 -28.88 -8.53 -12.17
C LEU A 158 -30.20 -7.76 -12.12
N GLY A 159 -31.30 -8.44 -11.82
CA GLY A 159 -32.61 -7.82 -11.61
C GLY A 159 -32.60 -6.80 -10.47
N GLU A 160 -32.02 -7.17 -9.33
CA GLU A 160 -31.83 -6.27 -8.17
C GLU A 160 -30.93 -5.08 -8.53
N ALA A 161 -29.77 -5.31 -9.16
CA ALA A 161 -28.87 -4.25 -9.57
C ALA A 161 -29.54 -3.25 -10.52
N ARG A 162 -30.37 -3.72 -11.46
CA ARG A 162 -31.16 -2.86 -12.35
C ARG A 162 -32.20 -2.04 -11.57
N ARG A 163 -32.88 -2.64 -10.59
CA ARG A 163 -33.83 -1.93 -9.72
C ARG A 163 -33.14 -0.85 -8.88
N ILE A 164 -31.95 -1.14 -8.33
CA ILE A 164 -31.15 -0.17 -7.58
C ILE A 164 -30.75 1.01 -8.47
N VAL A 165 -30.23 0.75 -9.67
CA VAL A 165 -29.79 1.81 -10.60
C VAL A 165 -30.96 2.66 -11.09
N ALA A 166 -32.15 2.07 -11.28
CA ALA A 166 -33.36 2.78 -11.66
C ALA A 166 -34.09 3.46 -10.49
N GLY A 167 -33.70 3.13 -9.26
CA GLY A 167 -34.33 3.61 -8.04
C GLY A 167 -33.80 4.97 -7.57
N PRO A 168 -34.35 5.49 -6.47
CA PRO A 168 -33.81 6.67 -5.81
C PRO A 168 -32.45 6.36 -5.16
N GLU A 169 -31.73 7.41 -4.78
CA GLU A 169 -30.54 7.28 -3.95
C GLU A 169 -30.85 6.54 -2.63
N PRO A 170 -29.95 5.65 -2.14
CA PRO A 170 -30.18 4.94 -0.88
C PRO A 170 -30.28 5.89 0.32
N ASP A 171 -31.34 5.77 1.11
CA ASP A 171 -31.51 6.50 2.37
C ASP A 171 -30.83 5.74 3.53
N CYS A 172 -29.50 5.84 3.60
CA CYS A 172 -28.73 5.31 4.71
C CYS A 172 -27.44 6.11 4.96
N PRO A 173 -26.95 6.18 6.22
CA PRO A 173 -25.71 6.87 6.52
C PRO A 173 -24.52 6.10 5.96
N THR A 174 -23.46 6.81 5.64
CA THR A 174 -22.18 6.27 5.20
C THR A 174 -21.59 5.36 6.28
N GLY A 175 -20.89 4.32 5.84
CA GLY A 175 -20.47 3.28 6.77
C GLY A 175 -19.44 2.30 6.22
N PRO A 176 -19.30 1.12 6.85
CA PRO A 176 -18.37 0.09 6.40
C PRO A 176 -18.59 -0.36 4.94
N HIS A 177 -19.84 -0.31 4.45
CA HIS A 177 -20.21 -0.64 3.07
C HIS A 177 -19.59 0.33 2.04
N CYS A 178 -19.29 1.58 2.42
CA CYS A 178 -18.60 2.54 1.54
C CYS A 178 -17.12 2.21 1.31
N ARG A 179 -16.54 1.26 2.06
CA ARG A 179 -15.11 0.94 2.02
C ARG A 179 -14.80 -0.52 1.71
N LYS A 180 -15.79 -1.42 1.84
CA LYS A 180 -15.61 -2.86 1.67
C LYS A 180 -16.55 -3.38 0.57
N PRO A 181 -16.08 -4.27 -0.32
CA PRO A 181 -14.71 -4.82 -0.42
C PRO A 181 -13.71 -3.85 -1.09
N ALA A 182 -14.19 -2.76 -1.68
CA ALA A 182 -13.40 -1.69 -2.27
C ALA A 182 -14.05 -0.33 -1.93
N PRO A 183 -13.30 0.79 -2.05
CA PRO A 183 -13.87 2.12 -1.86
C PRO A 183 -15.04 2.38 -2.82
N CYS A 184 -16.17 2.83 -2.28
CA CYS A 184 -17.31 3.28 -3.06
C CYS A 184 -16.94 4.59 -3.79
N PRO A 185 -17.12 4.68 -5.12
CA PRO A 185 -16.80 5.89 -5.87
C PRO A 185 -17.70 7.08 -5.52
N PHE A 186 -18.84 6.84 -4.88
CA PHE A 186 -19.79 7.86 -4.43
C PHE A 186 -19.65 8.22 -2.95
N ALA A 187 -18.67 7.65 -2.23
CA ALA A 187 -18.53 7.87 -0.79
C ALA A 187 -18.43 9.37 -0.43
N ALA A 188 -17.69 10.15 -1.22
CA ALA A 188 -17.55 11.59 -0.99
C ALA A 188 -18.87 12.36 -1.19
N HIS A 189 -19.69 11.94 -2.15
CA HIS A 189 -21.01 12.53 -2.38
C HIS A 189 -21.91 12.29 -1.17
N CYS A 190 -22.07 11.02 -0.76
CA CYS A 190 -22.92 10.68 0.37
C CYS A 190 -22.42 11.33 1.68
N GLN A 191 -21.10 11.39 1.91
CA GLN A 191 -20.52 12.05 3.10
C GLN A 191 -20.81 13.55 3.15
N ALA A 192 -20.87 14.23 2.00
CA ALA A 192 -21.19 15.66 1.94
C ALA A 192 -22.66 15.97 2.29
N LEU A 193 -23.53 14.95 2.28
CA LEU A 193 -24.93 15.06 2.68
C LEU A 193 -25.14 14.80 4.18
N GLU A 194 -24.12 14.32 4.89
CA GLU A 194 -24.20 14.02 6.32
C GLU A 194 -23.85 15.24 7.17
N ASP A 195 -24.66 15.51 8.20
CA ASP A 195 -24.32 16.47 9.25
C ASP A 195 -23.33 15.83 10.23
N ALA A 196 -22.08 15.72 9.80
CA ALA A 196 -21.02 15.11 10.59
C ALA A 196 -20.36 16.15 11.50
N PRO A 197 -20.19 15.86 12.80
CA PRO A 197 -19.48 16.76 13.70
C PRO A 197 -18.03 16.98 13.24
N GLU A 198 -17.48 18.17 13.52
CA GLU A 198 -16.09 18.50 13.20
C GLU A 198 -15.10 17.54 13.91
N TRP A 199 -15.46 17.09 15.11
CA TRP A 199 -14.67 16.22 15.98
C TRP A 199 -15.39 14.89 16.26
N PRO A 200 -15.54 14.01 15.26
CA PRO A 200 -16.33 12.81 15.44
C PRO A 200 -15.66 11.83 16.42
N VAL A 201 -16.45 11.08 17.18
CA VAL A 201 -15.93 10.03 18.10
C VAL A 201 -15.11 8.96 17.38
N THR A 202 -15.20 8.85 16.05
CA THR A 202 -14.36 7.97 15.21
C THR A 202 -12.88 8.36 15.21
N LEU A 203 -12.52 9.57 15.66
CA LEU A 203 -11.12 9.96 15.88
C LEU A 203 -10.48 9.21 17.06
N LEU A 204 -11.27 8.56 17.91
CA LEU A 204 -10.73 7.70 18.96
C LEU A 204 -10.09 6.44 18.36
N PRO A 205 -8.83 6.13 18.71
CA PRO A 205 -8.05 5.04 18.12
C PRO A 205 -8.64 3.67 18.45
N ASP A 206 -8.26 2.67 17.67
CA ASP A 206 -8.66 1.26 17.82
C ASP A 206 -10.19 1.05 17.80
N GLY A 207 -10.91 2.00 17.19
CA GLY A 207 -12.36 2.03 17.15
C GLY A 207 -13.02 2.34 18.49
N GLY A 208 -12.34 3.10 19.35
CA GLY A 208 -12.85 3.56 20.65
C GLY A 208 -14.18 4.32 20.55
N GLY A 209 -14.46 4.96 19.41
CA GLY A 209 -15.72 5.68 19.15
C GLY A 209 -16.97 4.80 19.08
N ARG A 210 -16.84 3.51 18.74
CA ARG A 210 -17.99 2.60 18.54
C ARG A 210 -18.88 2.45 19.77
N LYS A 211 -18.34 2.66 20.98
CA LYS A 211 -19.12 2.60 22.23
C LYS A 211 -19.98 3.85 22.45
N TRP A 212 -19.53 5.00 21.95
CA TRP A 212 -20.21 6.29 22.09
C TRP A 212 -21.29 6.45 21.04
N ALA A 213 -20.99 6.08 19.79
CA ALA A 213 -21.97 6.02 18.71
C ALA A 213 -23.21 5.17 19.08
N ARG A 214 -23.00 4.01 19.73
CA ARG A 214 -24.10 3.15 20.23
C ARG A 214 -24.94 3.79 21.33
N LYS A 215 -24.44 4.81 22.01
CA LYS A 215 -25.14 5.60 23.02
C LYS A 215 -25.72 6.89 22.44
N GLY A 216 -25.65 7.09 21.13
CA GLY A 216 -26.11 8.30 20.46
C GLY A 216 -25.17 9.50 20.56
N VAL A 217 -23.94 9.31 21.04
CA VAL A 217 -22.93 10.38 21.14
C VAL A 217 -21.98 10.29 19.97
N TRP A 218 -21.91 11.35 19.18
CA TRP A 218 -21.19 11.37 17.91
C TRP A 218 -20.03 12.37 17.89
N ASP A 219 -20.04 13.39 18.75
CA ASP A 219 -18.97 14.38 18.88
C ASP A 219 -18.09 14.11 20.13
N LEU A 220 -16.78 14.31 19.99
CA LEU A 220 -15.83 14.29 21.11
C LEU A 220 -16.09 15.42 22.11
N LEU A 221 -16.66 16.54 21.67
CA LEU A 221 -16.98 17.69 22.52
C LEU A 221 -18.04 17.36 23.57
N GLU A 222 -18.90 16.37 23.31
CA GLU A 222 -19.92 15.87 24.24
C GLU A 222 -19.37 14.90 25.32
N LEU A 223 -18.11 14.47 25.20
CA LEU A 223 -17.51 13.50 26.12
C LEU A 223 -16.82 14.18 27.30
N ASP A 224 -16.82 13.53 28.46
CA ASP A 224 -16.00 13.99 29.59
C ASP A 224 -14.68 13.22 29.67
N ALA A 225 -13.56 13.91 29.40
CA ALA A 225 -12.21 13.37 29.49
C ALA A 225 -11.90 12.71 30.85
N ALA A 226 -12.46 13.20 31.96
CA ALA A 226 -12.21 12.67 33.30
C ALA A 226 -12.84 11.27 33.51
N THR A 227 -13.89 10.94 32.76
CA THR A 227 -14.58 9.64 32.83
C THR A 227 -13.97 8.59 31.90
N MET A 228 -13.00 8.98 31.07
CA MET A 228 -12.40 8.11 30.07
C MET A 228 -11.44 7.11 30.71
N ALA A 229 -11.80 5.82 30.68
CA ALA A 229 -10.98 4.74 31.24
C ALA A 229 -9.58 4.58 30.61
N LYS A 230 -9.40 5.02 29.35
CA LYS A 230 -8.12 4.91 28.64
C LYS A 230 -7.43 6.27 28.60
N PRO A 231 -6.21 6.42 29.15
CA PRO A 231 -5.49 7.69 29.18
C PRO A 231 -5.31 8.34 27.79
N ARG A 232 -5.08 7.53 26.76
CA ARG A 232 -4.94 8.04 25.38
C ARG A 232 -6.25 8.59 24.81
N GLU A 233 -7.38 7.96 25.11
CA GLU A 233 -8.68 8.49 24.69
C GLU A 233 -9.02 9.76 25.49
N ALA A 234 -8.75 9.77 26.80
CA ALA A 234 -8.91 10.96 27.66
C ALA A 234 -8.13 12.16 27.14
N ARG A 235 -6.88 11.95 26.75
CA ARG A 235 -6.01 12.99 26.17
C ARG A 235 -6.56 13.56 24.87
N ILE A 236 -7.12 12.71 24.00
CA ILE A 236 -7.73 13.14 22.74
C ILE A 236 -8.91 14.07 23.02
N VAL A 237 -9.81 13.64 23.90
CA VAL A 237 -10.99 14.43 24.31
C VAL A 237 -10.56 15.76 24.93
N ALA A 238 -9.65 15.74 25.91
CA ALA A 238 -9.19 16.93 26.60
C ALA A 238 -8.53 17.97 25.67
N ALA A 239 -7.64 17.53 24.77
CA ALA A 239 -6.99 18.43 23.82
C ALA A 239 -7.96 18.97 22.75
N THR A 240 -8.96 18.18 22.38
CA THR A 240 -10.01 18.61 21.45
C THR A 240 -10.87 19.70 22.08
N GLN A 241 -11.32 19.49 23.32
CA GLN A 241 -12.17 20.44 24.05
C GLN A 241 -11.45 21.73 24.44
N SER A 242 -10.22 21.62 24.95
CA SER A 242 -9.46 22.78 25.42
C SER A 242 -8.75 23.55 24.30
N GLY A 243 -8.57 22.94 23.13
CA GLY A 243 -7.70 23.47 22.07
C GLY A 243 -6.20 23.48 22.43
N THR A 244 -5.83 23.02 23.63
CA THR A 244 -4.46 23.06 24.13
C THR A 244 -3.80 21.69 23.92
N PRO A 245 -2.62 21.60 23.28
CA PRO A 245 -1.92 20.35 23.15
C PRO A 245 -1.46 19.79 24.49
N PHE A 246 -1.57 18.47 24.63
CA PHE A 246 -0.89 17.73 25.69
C PHE A 246 0.59 17.62 25.38
N HIS A 247 1.45 18.03 26.31
CA HIS A 247 2.90 17.92 26.18
C HIS A 247 3.55 17.52 27.51
N ASP A 248 4.20 16.37 27.54
CA ASP A 248 5.00 15.90 28.68
C ASP A 248 6.49 15.86 28.32
N ALA A 249 7.11 17.04 28.30
CA ALA A 249 8.52 17.18 27.92
C ALA A 249 9.47 16.41 28.85
N GLN A 250 9.16 16.34 30.14
CA GLN A 250 9.99 15.62 31.10
C GLN A 250 9.88 14.11 30.89
N GLY A 251 8.68 13.59 30.61
CA GLY A 251 8.49 12.20 30.23
C GLY A 251 9.19 11.84 28.93
N ALA A 252 9.11 12.71 27.91
CA ALA A 252 9.85 12.52 26.67
C ALA A 252 11.37 12.43 26.90
N ARG A 253 11.93 13.33 27.72
CA ARG A 253 13.36 13.28 28.12
C ARG A 253 13.71 11.99 28.85
N ARG A 254 12.87 11.53 29.79
CA ARG A 254 13.09 10.25 30.48
C ARG A 254 13.03 9.06 29.51
N ALA A 255 12.06 9.03 28.62
CA ALA A 255 11.87 7.96 27.65
C ALA A 255 13.03 7.85 26.64
N MET A 256 13.64 8.97 26.28
CA MET A 256 14.82 9.04 25.40
C MET A 256 16.16 9.02 26.17
N GLY A 257 16.13 8.90 27.50
CA GLY A 257 17.32 9.07 28.34
C GLY A 257 18.43 8.04 28.09
N SER A 258 18.09 6.87 27.56
CA SER A 258 19.06 5.83 27.19
C SER A 258 19.60 5.96 25.76
N TRP A 259 19.19 6.98 25.00
CA TRP A 259 19.59 7.16 23.60
C TRP A 259 20.92 7.92 23.51
N ASN A 260 21.99 7.15 23.64
CA ASN A 260 23.36 7.66 23.68
C ASN A 260 23.81 8.20 22.32
N CYS A 261 24.59 9.29 22.34
CA CYS A 261 25.25 9.80 21.15
C CYS A 261 26.44 8.92 20.74
N PRO A 262 26.76 8.84 19.43
CA PRO A 262 26.05 9.51 18.33
C PRO A 262 24.68 8.87 18.05
N ARG A 263 23.71 9.70 17.68
CA ARG A 263 22.35 9.26 17.33
C ARG A 263 22.19 9.19 15.81
N ALA A 264 21.84 8.03 15.31
CA ALA A 264 21.69 7.71 13.90
C ALA A 264 20.19 7.65 13.54
N TRP A 265 19.65 8.74 13.01
CA TRP A 265 18.24 8.88 12.63
C TRP A 265 18.05 8.29 11.22
N LEU A 266 17.48 7.09 11.13
CA LEU A 266 17.46 6.25 9.94
C LEU A 266 16.05 6.05 9.41
N ASP A 267 15.91 6.17 8.10
CA ASP A 267 14.68 5.89 7.35
C ASP A 267 15.02 5.18 6.04
N PHE A 268 14.17 4.25 5.62
CA PHE A 268 14.34 3.47 4.39
C PHE A 268 13.19 3.69 3.42
N GLU A 269 13.55 3.79 2.13
CA GLU A 269 12.60 3.59 1.05
C GLU A 269 12.85 2.24 0.39
N THR A 270 11.76 1.49 0.22
CA THR A 270 11.79 0.09 -0.23
C THR A 270 10.80 -0.17 -1.34
N ILE A 271 11.12 -1.11 -2.22
CA ILE A 271 10.21 -1.64 -3.23
C ILE A 271 9.72 -3.04 -2.85
N ALA A 272 8.42 -3.31 -3.04
CA ALA A 272 7.79 -4.62 -2.83
C ALA A 272 7.13 -5.13 -4.12
N ALA A 273 7.95 -5.36 -5.15
CA ALA A 273 7.45 -5.72 -6.47
C ALA A 273 6.72 -7.09 -6.46
N SER A 274 5.58 -7.18 -7.15
CA SER A 274 4.85 -8.46 -7.32
C SER A 274 5.60 -9.44 -8.21
N VAL A 275 6.38 -8.92 -9.15
CA VAL A 275 7.32 -9.68 -9.98
C VAL A 275 8.71 -9.35 -9.43
N PRO A 276 9.46 -10.32 -8.90
CA PRO A 276 10.78 -10.05 -8.34
C PRO A 276 11.73 -9.52 -9.42
N LEU A 277 12.62 -8.59 -9.07
CA LEU A 277 13.49 -7.91 -10.03
C LEU A 277 14.92 -8.47 -10.04
N TRP A 278 15.38 -9.00 -8.90
CA TRP A 278 16.76 -9.44 -8.70
C TRP A 278 16.83 -10.89 -8.23
N ALA A 279 17.90 -11.58 -8.63
CA ALA A 279 18.15 -12.96 -8.22
C ALA A 279 18.10 -13.11 -6.68
N GLY A 280 17.51 -14.19 -6.20
CA GLY A 280 17.29 -14.45 -4.77
C GLY A 280 16.23 -13.58 -4.10
N THR A 281 15.38 -12.88 -4.86
CA THR A 281 14.21 -12.15 -4.32
C THR A 281 12.91 -12.88 -4.63
N ARG A 282 11.91 -12.69 -3.75
CA ARG A 282 10.55 -13.27 -3.88
C ARG A 282 9.48 -12.20 -4.08
N PRO A 283 8.28 -12.55 -4.57
CA PRO A 283 7.19 -11.60 -4.72
C PRO A 283 6.87 -10.86 -3.42
N TYR A 284 6.65 -9.55 -3.53
CA TYR A 284 6.31 -8.66 -2.41
C TYR A 284 7.36 -8.62 -1.29
N GLN A 285 8.57 -9.08 -1.56
CA GLN A 285 9.70 -8.89 -0.65
C GLN A 285 10.08 -7.41 -0.63
N GLN A 286 10.22 -6.85 0.58
CA GLN A 286 10.79 -5.53 0.74
C GLN A 286 12.28 -5.54 0.38
N VAL A 287 12.66 -4.70 -0.57
CA VAL A 287 14.04 -4.47 -0.96
C VAL A 287 14.36 -2.98 -0.80
N PRO A 288 15.29 -2.58 0.09
CA PRO A 288 15.65 -1.18 0.24
C PRO A 288 16.49 -0.71 -0.94
N PHE A 289 16.00 0.30 -1.64
CA PHE A 289 16.72 0.97 -2.72
C PHE A 289 17.33 2.31 -2.30
N GLN A 290 16.87 2.84 -1.15
CA GLN A 290 17.34 4.09 -0.60
C GLN A 290 17.30 4.08 0.93
N PHE A 291 18.24 4.79 1.56
CA PHE A 291 18.11 5.23 2.93
C PHE A 291 18.55 6.68 3.07
N SER A 292 18.00 7.34 4.09
CA SER A 292 18.51 8.60 4.61
C SER A 292 18.98 8.40 6.04
N LEU A 293 20.03 9.13 6.43
CA LEU A 293 20.62 9.07 7.75
C LEU A 293 21.05 10.47 8.20
N HIS A 294 20.46 10.99 9.27
CA HIS A 294 21.07 12.09 10.01
C HIS A 294 21.87 11.52 11.19
N LEU A 295 23.15 11.87 11.28
CA LEU A 295 24.02 11.48 12.38
C LEU A 295 24.25 12.69 13.30
N GLU A 296 23.62 12.65 14.47
CA GLU A 296 23.71 13.69 15.51
C GLU A 296 24.79 13.33 16.53
N GLN A 297 25.76 14.23 16.70
CA GLN A 297 26.87 14.11 17.65
C GLN A 297 26.49 14.67 19.03
N ALA A 298 27.33 14.42 20.03
CA ALA A 298 27.09 14.87 21.41
C ALA A 298 27.09 16.40 21.57
N ASP A 299 27.81 17.12 20.71
CA ASP A 299 27.86 18.59 20.64
C ASP A 299 26.65 19.19 19.92
N GLY A 300 25.73 18.36 19.41
CA GLY A 300 24.55 18.77 18.65
C GLY A 300 24.78 18.93 17.15
N THR A 301 26.02 18.74 16.65
CA THR A 301 26.34 18.75 15.22
C THR A 301 25.60 17.62 14.52
N VAL A 302 24.94 17.92 13.41
CA VAL A 302 24.23 16.93 12.59
C VAL A 302 24.83 16.88 11.19
N THR A 303 25.20 15.68 10.75
CA THR A 303 25.64 15.42 9.38
C THR A 303 24.63 14.53 8.67
N HIS A 304 24.44 14.74 7.37
CA HIS A 304 23.54 13.92 6.55
C HIS A 304 24.34 12.94 5.69
N HIS A 305 23.88 11.70 5.65
CA HIS A 305 24.39 10.62 4.82
C HIS A 305 23.22 9.91 4.16
N GLN A 306 23.44 9.32 3.00
CA GLN A 306 22.37 8.68 2.23
C GLN A 306 22.91 7.65 1.25
N TYR A 307 22.04 6.74 0.84
CA TYR A 307 22.25 5.81 -0.28
C TYR A 307 21.03 5.87 -1.19
N LEU A 308 21.24 5.78 -2.50
CA LEU A 308 20.19 5.66 -3.51
C LEU A 308 20.75 4.86 -4.68
N CYS A 309 20.04 3.81 -5.08
CA CYS A 309 20.31 3.03 -6.29
C CYS A 309 19.09 3.10 -7.21
N VAL A 310 19.28 3.64 -8.41
CA VAL A 310 18.25 3.79 -9.46
C VAL A 310 18.79 3.43 -10.85
N ASP A 311 19.92 2.73 -10.90
CA ASP A 311 20.56 2.32 -12.15
C ASP A 311 20.04 0.97 -12.67
N GLY A 312 19.07 0.37 -11.96
CA GLY A 312 18.50 -0.94 -12.25
C GLY A 312 19.29 -2.12 -11.67
N SER A 313 20.45 -1.88 -11.06
CA SER A 313 21.22 -2.93 -10.36
C SER A 313 20.54 -3.36 -9.06
N ASP A 314 21.02 -4.47 -8.46
CA ASP A 314 20.54 -4.92 -7.16
C ASP A 314 20.99 -3.96 -6.06
N PRO A 315 20.07 -3.27 -5.37
CA PRO A 315 20.44 -2.25 -4.40
C PRO A 315 20.95 -2.84 -3.08
N ARG A 316 20.73 -4.14 -2.81
CA ARG A 316 20.99 -4.72 -1.48
C ARG A 316 22.46 -4.66 -1.08
N PRO A 317 23.44 -5.06 -1.92
CA PRO A 317 24.85 -5.04 -1.52
C PRO A 317 25.36 -3.63 -1.23
N GLY A 318 25.03 -2.67 -2.10
CA GLY A 318 25.44 -1.27 -1.93
C GLY A 318 24.77 -0.62 -0.71
N CYS A 319 23.49 -0.90 -0.47
CA CYS A 319 22.77 -0.42 0.71
C CYS A 319 23.39 -1.00 2.00
N ALA A 320 23.66 -2.29 2.03
CA ALA A 320 24.27 -2.98 3.17
C ALA A 320 25.66 -2.42 3.51
N GLU A 321 26.50 -2.24 2.49
CA GLU A 321 27.84 -1.68 2.65
C GLU A 321 27.78 -0.23 3.17
N ALA A 322 26.96 0.61 2.56
CA ALA A 322 26.84 2.01 2.93
C ALA A 322 26.37 2.16 4.39
N LEU A 323 25.40 1.37 4.85
CA LEU A 323 24.96 1.35 6.25
C LEU A 323 26.10 0.93 7.20
N ALA A 324 26.78 -0.18 6.89
CA ALA A 324 27.82 -0.74 7.75
C ALA A 324 29.04 0.17 7.88
N ARG A 325 29.37 0.94 6.84
CA ARG A 325 30.49 1.90 6.85
C ARG A 325 30.14 3.25 7.49
N THR A 326 28.89 3.69 7.36
CA THR A 326 28.49 5.04 7.76
C THR A 326 28.14 5.12 9.24
N ILE A 327 27.46 4.11 9.79
CA ILE A 327 26.94 4.18 11.16
C ILE A 327 28.01 3.70 12.16
N PRO A 328 28.45 4.56 13.11
CA PRO A 328 29.46 4.17 14.09
C PRO A 328 29.02 2.96 14.95
N PRO A 329 29.95 2.07 15.34
CA PRO A 329 29.62 0.91 16.16
C PRO A 329 29.04 1.23 17.53
N ASN A 330 29.11 2.46 18.04
CA ASN A 330 28.53 2.90 19.32
C ASN A 330 27.27 3.77 19.17
N ALA A 331 26.77 3.99 17.94
CA ALA A 331 25.60 4.82 17.70
C ALA A 331 24.30 4.19 18.21
N THR A 332 23.37 5.01 18.68
CA THR A 332 21.96 4.62 18.87
C THR A 332 21.19 4.86 17.59
N ILE A 333 20.57 3.84 17.01
CA ILE A 333 19.78 3.97 15.78
C ILE A 333 18.36 4.32 16.17
N ILE A 334 17.81 5.37 15.59
CA ILE A 334 16.45 5.85 15.90
C ILE A 334 15.66 5.88 14.60
N ALA A 335 14.46 5.30 14.65
CA ALA A 335 13.51 5.33 13.57
C ALA A 335 12.11 5.67 14.11
N TYR A 336 11.20 6.05 13.22
CA TYR A 336 9.80 6.29 13.55
C TYR A 336 8.97 5.10 13.10
N ASN A 337 8.42 4.32 14.03
CA ASN A 337 7.88 2.97 13.76
C ASN A 337 8.98 1.94 13.43
N ALA A 338 10.03 1.94 14.26
CA ALA A 338 11.29 1.19 14.11
C ALA A 338 11.18 -0.32 13.82
N GLY A 339 10.00 -0.92 14.02
CA GLY A 339 9.77 -2.32 13.64
C GLY A 339 10.03 -2.59 12.16
N PHE A 340 9.76 -1.61 11.29
CA PHE A 340 10.01 -1.73 9.86
C PHE A 340 11.51 -1.68 9.55
N GLU A 341 12.23 -0.65 10.02
CA GLU A 341 13.67 -0.47 9.78
C GLU A 341 14.47 -1.65 10.35
N ARG A 342 14.09 -2.17 11.52
CA ARG A 342 14.68 -3.38 12.10
C ARG A 342 14.48 -4.60 11.21
N ALA A 343 13.31 -4.76 10.60
CA ALA A 343 13.04 -5.86 9.69
C ALA A 343 13.89 -5.76 8.42
N ILE A 344 14.05 -4.55 7.87
CA ILE A 344 14.92 -4.28 6.72
C ILE A 344 16.38 -4.59 7.04
N LEU A 345 16.91 -4.09 8.16
CA LEU A 345 18.29 -4.36 8.58
C LEU A 345 18.57 -5.87 8.73
N ARG A 346 17.67 -6.60 9.40
CA ARG A 346 17.80 -8.07 9.55
C ARG A 346 17.65 -8.80 8.22
N ALA A 347 16.83 -8.30 7.29
CA ALA A 347 16.70 -8.88 5.96
C ALA A 347 17.98 -8.69 5.15
N LEU A 348 18.52 -7.47 5.11
CA LEU A 348 19.80 -7.17 4.47
C LEU A 348 20.94 -8.01 5.05
N ALA A 349 21.00 -8.15 6.38
CA ALA A 349 22.02 -8.97 7.05
C ALA A 349 22.04 -10.41 6.52
N ARG A 350 20.88 -11.03 6.35
CA ARG A 350 20.76 -12.40 5.79
C ARG A 350 21.05 -12.46 4.29
N GLN A 351 20.78 -11.40 3.56
CA GLN A 351 20.89 -11.34 2.10
C GLN A 351 22.30 -10.97 1.63
N VAL A 352 23.08 -10.30 2.47
CA VAL A 352 24.45 -9.86 2.18
C VAL A 352 25.36 -10.34 3.31
N PRO A 353 25.77 -11.62 3.32
CA PRO A 353 26.49 -12.24 4.44
C PRO A 353 27.77 -11.50 4.86
N ALA A 354 28.43 -10.81 3.93
CA ALA A 354 29.62 -9.99 4.22
C ALA A 354 29.38 -8.88 5.26
N PHE A 355 28.13 -8.42 5.41
CA PHE A 355 27.73 -7.39 6.38
C PHE A 355 26.74 -7.91 7.42
N GLU A 356 26.60 -9.23 7.59
CA GLU A 356 25.61 -9.81 8.52
C GLU A 356 25.77 -9.29 9.95
N ALA A 357 26.96 -9.47 10.53
CA ALA A 357 27.25 -9.09 11.91
C ALA A 357 27.00 -7.59 12.18
N PRO A 358 27.55 -6.63 11.41
CA PRO A 358 27.28 -5.22 11.65
C PRO A 358 25.80 -4.86 11.50
N LEU A 359 25.11 -5.37 10.47
CA LEU A 359 23.69 -5.04 10.25
C LEU A 359 22.77 -5.62 11.33
N MET A 360 23.04 -6.84 11.82
CA MET A 360 22.31 -7.39 12.98
C MET A 360 22.53 -6.54 14.23
N ALA A 361 23.76 -6.07 14.47
CA ALA A 361 24.06 -5.19 15.60
C ALA A 361 23.36 -3.82 15.49
N LEU A 362 23.16 -3.28 14.29
CA LEU A 362 22.34 -2.09 14.07
C LEU A 362 20.87 -2.39 14.40
N ALA A 363 20.33 -3.51 13.92
CA ALA A 363 18.93 -3.89 14.14
C ALA A 363 18.58 -4.07 15.62
N GLU A 364 19.49 -4.64 16.43
CA GLU A 364 19.22 -4.87 17.86
C GLU A 364 19.27 -3.60 18.72
N ARG A 365 19.94 -2.55 18.24
CA ARG A 365 20.06 -1.27 18.96
C ARG A 365 19.16 -0.19 18.41
N THR A 366 18.29 -0.54 17.47
CA THR A 366 17.31 0.40 16.92
C THR A 366 16.18 0.62 17.93
N VAL A 367 15.97 1.89 18.31
CA VAL A 367 14.90 2.37 19.19
C VAL A 367 13.83 3.12 18.41
N ASP A 368 12.64 3.25 18.98
CA ASP A 368 11.46 3.79 18.30
C ASP A 368 11.00 5.12 18.88
N LEU A 369 10.91 6.16 18.03
CA LEU A 369 10.39 7.47 18.39
C LEU A 369 8.85 7.52 18.45
N LEU A 370 8.14 6.61 17.79
CA LEU A 370 6.69 6.60 17.74
C LEU A 370 6.05 6.43 19.15
N PRO A 371 6.48 5.46 20.00
CA PRO A 371 5.97 5.34 21.36
C PRO A 371 6.21 6.60 22.21
N VAL A 372 7.38 7.24 22.08
CA VAL A 372 7.71 8.47 22.80
C VAL A 372 6.73 9.58 22.40
N THR A 373 6.58 9.79 21.10
CA THR A 373 5.64 10.77 20.53
C THR A 373 4.21 10.49 21.00
N ARG A 374 3.77 9.23 20.91
CA ARG A 374 2.43 8.78 21.30
C ARG A 374 2.12 9.03 22.77
N ASN A 375 3.11 8.88 23.63
CA ASN A 375 2.91 8.97 25.07
C ASN A 375 3.06 10.39 25.60
N HIS A 376 3.81 11.26 24.91
CA HIS A 376 4.23 12.57 25.43
C HIS A 376 3.77 13.78 24.60
N TRP A 377 3.09 13.57 23.47
CA TRP A 377 2.50 14.66 22.68
C TRP A 377 1.10 14.30 22.15
N TYR A 378 0.17 15.25 22.26
CA TYR A 378 -1.03 15.22 21.44
C TYR A 378 -1.61 16.61 21.16
N HIS A 379 -1.81 16.93 19.88
CA HIS A 379 -2.57 18.08 19.41
C HIS A 379 -3.87 17.62 18.73
N ARG A 380 -4.96 18.40 18.83
CA ARG A 380 -6.27 18.04 18.26
C ARG A 380 -6.24 17.84 16.74
N ASP A 381 -5.42 18.63 16.04
CA ASP A 381 -5.26 18.54 14.58
C ASP A 381 -4.55 17.27 14.10
N GLN A 382 -3.98 16.48 15.01
CA GLN A 382 -3.53 15.12 14.66
C GLN A 382 -4.70 14.17 14.38
N ARG A 383 -5.93 14.55 14.79
CA ARG A 383 -7.18 13.83 14.52
C ARG A 383 -7.10 12.33 14.86
N GLY A 384 -6.43 12.01 15.97
CA GLY A 384 -6.29 10.64 16.47
C GLY A 384 -5.18 9.81 15.82
N SER A 385 -4.42 10.38 14.89
CA SER A 385 -3.26 9.76 14.26
C SER A 385 -1.96 10.13 14.99
N TRP A 386 -1.03 9.18 15.04
CA TRP A 386 0.37 9.43 15.41
C TRP A 386 1.29 8.97 14.27
N SER A 387 0.87 9.16 13.02
CA SER A 387 1.85 9.15 11.93
C SER A 387 2.69 10.41 12.02
N ILE A 388 3.96 10.36 11.60
CA ILE A 388 4.81 11.56 11.61
C ILE A 388 4.19 12.71 10.80
N LYS A 389 3.49 12.39 9.70
CA LYS A 389 2.75 13.36 8.87
C LYS A 389 1.61 14.07 9.61
N ALA A 390 0.98 13.40 10.59
CA ALA A 390 -0.06 14.01 11.40
C ALA A 390 0.52 14.82 12.58
N VAL A 391 1.63 14.33 13.17
CA VAL A 391 2.26 14.96 14.33
C VAL A 391 3.04 16.21 13.95
N LEU A 392 3.89 16.11 12.93
CA LEU A 392 4.91 17.11 12.61
C LEU A 392 4.32 18.53 12.41
N PRO A 393 3.22 18.73 11.65
CA PRO A 393 2.64 20.06 11.48
C PRO A 393 2.14 20.68 12.79
N THR A 394 1.86 19.87 13.81
CA THR A 394 1.29 20.34 15.08
C THR A 394 2.33 20.77 16.11
N ILE A 395 3.58 20.33 15.95
CA ILE A 395 4.68 20.59 16.91
C ILE A 395 5.85 21.35 16.27
N ALA A 396 5.97 21.28 14.94
CA ALA A 396 6.96 21.98 14.14
C ALA A 396 6.32 22.45 12.81
N PRO A 397 5.34 23.39 12.86
CA PRO A 397 4.60 23.85 11.68
C PRO A 397 5.52 24.42 10.59
N GLU A 398 6.69 24.95 10.94
CA GLU A 398 7.70 25.44 10.01
C GLU A 398 8.17 24.38 9.00
N LEU A 399 8.09 23.08 9.34
CA LEU A 399 8.47 21.99 8.45
C LEU A 399 7.33 21.53 7.53
N ALA A 400 6.09 21.98 7.77
CA ALA A 400 4.91 21.56 7.02
C ALA A 400 4.75 22.29 5.67
N TYR A 401 5.42 23.43 5.47
CA TYR A 401 5.23 24.30 4.30
C TYR A 401 6.02 23.91 3.04
N THR A 402 6.85 22.88 3.11
CA THR A 402 7.65 22.42 1.96
C THR A 402 6.88 21.41 1.12
N GLN A 403 6.40 21.86 -0.04
CA GLN A 403 5.88 20.98 -1.07
C GLN A 403 7.03 20.23 -1.75
N LEU A 404 6.95 18.90 -1.76
CA LEU A 404 7.91 18.02 -2.43
C LEU A 404 7.25 17.32 -3.62
N ALA A 405 8.07 16.98 -4.63
CA ALA A 405 7.62 16.25 -5.81
C ALA A 405 7.23 14.80 -5.48
N VAL A 406 7.93 14.17 -4.52
CA VAL A 406 7.54 12.88 -3.91
C VAL A 406 6.95 13.17 -2.53
N GLN A 407 5.77 12.62 -2.25
CA GLN A 407 4.99 12.96 -1.04
C GLN A 407 4.70 11.76 -0.15
N ASP A 408 4.85 10.53 -0.65
CA ASP A 408 4.69 9.30 0.10
C ASP A 408 5.45 8.12 -0.52
N GLY A 409 5.50 7.01 0.22
CA GLY A 409 6.24 5.80 -0.19
C GLY A 409 5.67 5.11 -1.43
N ALA A 410 4.40 5.32 -1.81
CA ALA A 410 3.87 4.80 -3.07
C ALA A 410 4.43 5.61 -4.24
N MET A 411 4.41 6.95 -4.15
CA MET A 411 5.07 7.82 -5.12
C MET A 411 6.59 7.59 -5.19
N ALA A 412 7.23 7.26 -4.06
CA ALA A 412 8.65 6.93 -4.03
C ALA A 412 8.94 5.63 -4.80
N GLN A 413 8.11 4.60 -4.62
CA GLN A 413 8.21 3.36 -5.40
C GLN A 413 7.98 3.60 -6.91
N ASP A 414 6.97 4.38 -7.28
CA ASP A 414 6.70 4.71 -8.69
C ASP A 414 7.88 5.47 -9.31
N SER A 415 8.40 6.46 -8.58
CA SER A 415 9.57 7.25 -9.00
C SER A 415 10.82 6.38 -9.14
N PHE A 416 11.03 5.43 -8.22
CA PHE A 416 12.13 4.46 -8.29
C PHE A 416 12.02 3.56 -9.52
N LEU A 417 10.82 3.03 -9.81
CA LEU A 417 10.59 2.17 -10.96
C LEU A 417 10.78 2.92 -12.29
N GLU A 418 10.31 4.16 -12.37
CA GLU A 418 10.58 5.04 -13.51
C GLU A 418 12.08 5.31 -13.64
N ALA A 419 12.76 5.74 -12.58
CA ALA A 419 14.18 6.08 -12.61
C ALA A 419 15.06 4.88 -13.02
N SER A 420 14.73 3.68 -12.52
CA SER A 420 15.45 2.42 -12.79
C SER A 420 15.20 1.83 -14.17
N SER A 421 14.23 2.37 -14.92
CA SER A 421 13.95 1.90 -16.27
C SER A 421 15.08 2.31 -17.25
N PRO A 422 15.55 1.38 -18.10
CA PRO A 422 16.46 1.71 -19.20
C PRO A 422 15.85 2.71 -20.21
N ALA A 423 14.52 2.78 -20.29
CA ALA A 423 13.81 3.68 -21.20
C ALA A 423 13.78 5.14 -20.71
N THR A 424 14.16 5.40 -19.47
CA THR A 424 14.12 6.74 -18.87
C THR A 424 15.32 7.57 -19.30
N SER A 425 15.07 8.80 -19.75
CA SER A 425 16.14 9.70 -20.19
C SER A 425 17.07 10.09 -19.04
N PRO A 426 18.35 10.42 -19.31
CA PRO A 426 19.28 10.85 -18.27
C PRO A 426 18.78 12.06 -17.46
N GLU A 427 18.14 13.03 -18.12
CA GLU A 427 17.60 14.23 -17.49
C GLU A 427 16.43 13.90 -16.56
N ARG A 428 15.52 13.02 -17.01
CA ARG A 428 14.39 12.58 -16.21
C ARG A 428 14.85 11.76 -15.00
N ARG A 429 15.81 10.85 -15.19
CA ARG A 429 16.40 10.06 -14.10
C ARG A 429 17.01 10.97 -13.04
N ARG A 430 17.81 11.97 -13.45
CA ARG A 430 18.40 12.94 -12.52
C ARG A 430 17.35 13.71 -11.73
N ALA A 431 16.28 14.16 -12.37
CA ALA A 431 15.20 14.86 -11.68
C ALA A 431 14.48 13.95 -10.64
N LEU A 432 14.28 12.68 -10.98
CA LEU A 432 13.71 11.68 -10.05
C LEU A 432 14.65 11.40 -8.88
N GLU A 433 15.96 11.28 -9.13
CA GLU A 433 16.96 11.13 -8.07
C GLU A 433 16.96 12.31 -7.10
N GLU A 434 16.98 13.54 -7.61
CA GLU A 434 16.94 14.76 -6.78
C GLU A 434 15.66 14.80 -5.93
N ALA A 435 14.51 14.43 -6.51
CA ALA A 435 13.23 14.36 -5.80
C ALA A 435 13.21 13.29 -4.70
N LEU A 436 13.68 12.07 -5.00
CA LEU A 436 13.77 10.97 -4.05
C LEU A 436 14.71 11.32 -2.87
N ARG A 437 15.86 11.92 -3.17
CA ARG A 437 16.81 12.36 -2.13
C ARG A 437 16.20 13.43 -1.23
N ALA A 438 15.55 14.43 -1.79
CA ALA A 438 14.93 15.50 -1.02
C ALA A 438 13.83 14.98 -0.08
N TYR A 439 13.00 14.05 -0.55
CA TYR A 439 11.95 13.41 0.23
C TYR A 439 12.49 12.59 1.41
N CYS A 440 13.37 11.61 1.16
CA CYS A 440 13.89 10.76 2.24
C CYS A 440 14.76 11.56 3.25
N THR A 441 15.48 12.58 2.78
CA THR A 441 16.22 13.50 3.66
C THR A 441 15.28 14.22 4.63
N ARG A 442 14.11 14.67 4.15
CA ARG A 442 13.11 15.35 4.97
C ARG A 442 12.59 14.45 6.09
N ASP A 443 12.33 13.18 5.82
CA ASP A 443 11.74 12.26 6.81
C ASP A 443 12.67 12.05 8.01
N THR A 444 13.96 11.86 7.76
CA THR A 444 14.95 11.78 8.86
C THR A 444 15.16 13.09 9.60
N TRP A 445 15.15 14.24 8.90
CA TRP A 445 15.23 15.54 9.56
C TRP A 445 14.00 15.82 10.44
N ALA A 446 12.81 15.42 9.98
CA ALA A 446 11.58 15.53 10.74
C ALA A 446 11.67 14.76 12.07
N MET A 447 12.31 13.59 12.11
CA MET A 447 12.54 12.86 13.35
C MET A 447 13.45 13.61 14.33
N VAL A 448 14.55 14.20 13.83
CA VAL A 448 15.48 15.02 14.65
C VAL A 448 14.73 16.18 15.29
N VAL A 449 13.99 16.96 14.49
CA VAL A 449 13.24 18.12 14.97
C VAL A 449 12.13 17.70 15.93
N LEU A 450 11.39 16.64 15.61
CA LEU A 450 10.34 16.11 16.47
C LEU A 450 10.90 15.73 17.85
N ALA A 451 11.99 14.96 17.91
CA ALA A 451 12.57 14.56 19.18
C ALA A 451 13.07 15.76 20.01
N ARG A 452 13.68 16.76 19.36
CA ARG A 452 14.11 18.01 20.02
C ARG A 452 12.91 18.78 20.59
N ARG A 453 11.83 18.94 19.81
CA ARG A 453 10.61 19.62 20.27
C ARG A 453 9.88 18.87 21.38
N LEU A 454 9.84 17.54 21.31
CA LEU A 454 9.28 16.70 22.37
C LEU A 454 10.03 16.90 23.69
N ALA A 455 11.36 17.05 23.65
CA ALA A 455 12.20 17.23 24.84
C ALA A 455 12.32 18.68 25.33
N ALA A 456 11.98 19.67 24.51
CA ALA A 456 11.99 21.08 24.87
C ALA A 456 10.83 21.40 25.84
N PRO A 457 11.02 22.26 26.84
CA PRO A 457 9.89 22.79 27.61
C PRO A 457 8.95 23.56 26.67
N GLN A 458 7.64 23.58 26.95
CA GLN A 458 6.75 24.52 26.25
C GLN A 458 7.29 25.93 26.47
N GLU A 459 7.51 26.67 25.38
CA GLU A 459 7.62 28.12 25.47
C GLU A 459 6.30 28.58 26.07
N GLY A 460 6.35 29.04 27.32
CA GLY A 460 5.17 29.62 27.96
C GLY A 460 4.67 30.75 27.07
N ASN A 461 3.35 30.86 26.91
CA ASN A 461 2.75 32.11 26.48
C ASN A 461 3.26 33.21 27.42
N ALA A 462 4.31 33.90 27.00
CA ALA A 462 4.68 35.19 27.52
C ALA A 462 3.66 36.18 26.98
N ASN A 463 2.48 36.18 27.58
CA ASN A 463 1.62 37.34 27.64
C ASN A 463 1.15 37.42 29.10
N ASP A 464 1.67 38.47 29.74
CA ASP A 464 1.27 39.01 31.04
C ASP A 464 -0.26 39.09 31.22
#